data_AF-A0AAU3DBU0-F1
#
_entry.id   AF-A0AAU3DBU0-F1
#
_cell.length_a   1.000
_cell.length_b   1.000
_cell.length_c   1.000
_cell.angle_alpha   90.00
_cell.angle_beta   90.00
_cell.angle_gamma   90.00
#
_symmetry.space_group_name_H-M   'P 1'
#
loop_
_entity.id
_entity.type
_entity.pdbx_description
1 polymer ?
#
loop_
_entity_poly.entity_id
_entity_poly.type
_entity_poly.pdbx_seq_one_letter_code
_entity_poly.pdbx_strand_id
1 'polypeptide(L)'
;MSGTSGSVAAATPDDEYEILCDDVGSFLRRYSTEDGATVATDTELDGVTAYTPTGDVVRCDAAQAPVANPQLTSTAQRQTGAGAVTIAAGARSVTLVVYAGAPTLGIGGGAAVTLAAGTSLSWGVDRGGPDGEQLADEFVFTGVAGSDFLVTSTREA
;
A
#
# COMPACT_ATOMS: atom_id res chain seq x y z
N MET A 1 5.38 -46.65 37.64
CA MET A 1 5.30 -45.18 37.77
C MET A 1 6.07 -44.60 36.59
N SER A 2 5.40 -44.39 35.45
CA SER A 2 6.01 -43.85 34.23
C SER A 2 5.87 -42.33 34.27
N GLY A 3 6.97 -41.61 34.48
CA GLY A 3 6.99 -40.15 34.44
C GLY A 3 7.13 -39.65 33.02
N THR A 4 6.14 -38.91 32.53
CA THR A 4 6.25 -38.10 31.31
C THR A 4 7.24 -36.97 31.57
N SER A 5 8.42 -37.06 30.95
CA SER A 5 9.31 -35.90 30.80
C SER A 5 8.71 -35.01 29.72
N GLY A 6 7.86 -34.06 30.14
CA GLY A 6 7.40 -33.00 29.26
C GLY A 6 8.58 -32.12 28.88
N SER A 7 8.79 -31.91 27.58
CA SER A 7 9.73 -30.91 27.08
C SER A 7 9.24 -29.54 27.54
N VAL A 8 9.90 -28.97 28.55
CA VAL A 8 9.81 -27.55 28.84
C VAL A 8 10.79 -26.85 27.90
N ALA A 9 10.29 -26.27 26.81
CA ALA A 9 11.04 -25.22 26.16
C ALA A 9 11.13 -24.08 27.17
N ALA A 10 12.36 -23.69 27.56
CA ALA A 10 12.53 -22.45 28.31
C ALA A 10 11.86 -21.34 27.48
N ALA A 11 11.00 -20.55 28.11
CA ALA A 11 10.42 -19.39 27.44
C ALA A 11 11.57 -18.43 27.12
N THR A 12 12.03 -18.44 25.86
CA THR A 12 12.87 -17.34 25.37
C THR A 12 12.03 -16.08 25.46
N PRO A 13 12.55 -14.97 26.02
CA PRO A 13 11.87 -13.69 25.95
C PRO A 13 11.53 -13.38 24.49
N ASP A 14 10.26 -13.08 24.24
CA ASP A 14 9.83 -12.52 22.97
C ASP A 14 10.16 -11.03 23.01
N ASP A 15 11.11 -10.63 22.16
CA ASP A 15 11.59 -9.25 22.06
C ASP A 15 10.97 -8.60 20.82
N GLU A 16 10.13 -7.60 21.02
CA GLU A 16 9.56 -6.77 19.94
C GLU A 16 10.20 -5.38 19.96
N TYR A 17 10.61 -4.88 18.79
CA TYR A 17 11.31 -3.61 18.64
C TYR A 17 10.45 -2.60 17.89
N GLU A 18 10.36 -1.39 18.43
CA GLU A 18 9.61 -0.29 17.83
C GLU A 18 10.45 0.99 17.81
N ILE A 19 10.46 1.70 16.68
CA ILE A 19 11.05 3.03 16.60
C ILE A 19 9.98 4.03 17.03
N LEU A 20 10.28 4.78 18.09
CA LEU A 20 9.39 5.77 18.69
C LEU A 20 10.06 7.14 18.66
N CYS A 21 9.26 8.19 18.79
CA CYS A 21 9.71 9.57 18.88
C CYS A 21 9.16 10.23 20.14
N ASP A 22 9.92 11.18 20.65
CA ASP A 22 9.52 12.07 21.74
C ASP A 22 9.83 13.54 21.36
N ASP A 23 9.82 14.46 22.34
CA ASP A 23 10.06 15.89 22.10
C ASP A 23 11.51 16.22 21.65
N VAL A 24 12.46 15.28 21.83
CA VAL A 24 13.89 15.47 21.55
C VAL A 24 14.32 14.72 20.29
N GLY A 25 13.73 13.56 19.99
CA GLY A 25 14.03 12.82 18.78
C GLY A 25 13.52 11.39 18.76
N SER A 26 14.07 10.60 17.83
CA SER A 26 13.74 9.18 17.67
C SER A 26 14.64 8.28 18.52
N PHE A 27 14.06 7.22 19.06
CA PHE A 27 14.74 6.19 19.84
C PHE A 27 14.15 4.80 19.56
N LEU A 28 14.84 3.76 20.02
CA LEU A 28 14.39 2.37 19.89
C LEU A 28 13.84 1.91 21.24
N ARG A 29 12.60 1.41 21.26
CA ARG A 29 12.01 0.73 22.42
C ARG A 29 11.94 -0.77 22.13
N ARG A 30 12.50 -1.55 23.04
CA ARG A 30 12.34 -3.01 23.07
C ARG A 30 11.31 -3.39 24.12
N TYR A 31 10.30 -4.14 23.74
CA TYR A 31 9.35 -4.78 24.63
C TYR A 31 9.75 -6.25 24.82
N SER A 32 9.93 -6.68 26.05
CA SER A 32 10.17 -8.08 26.43
C SER A 32 9.05 -8.58 27.32
N THR A 33 8.81 -9.90 27.33
CA THR A 33 7.95 -10.53 28.35
C THR A 33 8.80 -11.16 29.44
N GLU A 34 8.65 -10.66 30.67
CA GLU A 34 9.38 -11.11 31.86
C GLU A 34 8.37 -11.47 32.95
N ASP A 35 8.38 -12.72 33.44
CA ASP A 35 7.43 -13.23 34.45
C ASP A 35 5.94 -12.98 34.14
N GLY A 36 5.59 -12.96 32.85
CA GLY A 36 4.23 -12.70 32.38
C GLY A 36 3.85 -11.23 32.35
N ALA A 37 4.79 -10.31 32.59
CA ALA A 37 4.62 -8.88 32.43
C ALA A 37 5.42 -8.36 31.23
N THR A 38 4.90 -7.34 30.55
CA THR A 38 5.63 -6.63 29.50
C THR A 38 6.57 -5.60 30.14
N VAL A 39 7.86 -5.69 29.82
CA VAL A 39 8.91 -4.75 30.25
C VAL A 39 9.41 -3.99 29.01
N ALA A 40 9.66 -2.70 29.16
CA ALA A 40 10.21 -1.86 28.09
C ALA A 40 11.64 -1.42 28.42
N THR A 41 12.55 -1.49 27.46
CA THR A 41 13.90 -0.92 27.52
C THR A 41 14.09 0.07 26.39
N ASP A 42 14.53 1.29 26.73
CA ASP A 42 14.73 2.37 25.76
C ASP A 42 16.22 2.60 25.51
N THR A 43 16.58 2.64 24.23
CA THR A 43 17.94 2.88 23.76
C THR A 43 17.93 3.89 22.62
N GLU A 44 19.09 4.49 22.33
CA GLU A 44 19.31 5.17 21.06
C GLU A 44 19.09 4.18 19.89
N LEU A 45 19.06 4.67 18.66
CA LEU A 45 18.83 3.83 17.47
C LEU A 45 19.94 2.80 17.24
N ASP A 46 21.05 2.86 17.99
CA ASP A 46 22.10 1.84 17.99
C ASP A 46 21.72 0.56 18.76
N GLY A 47 20.61 0.59 19.53
CA GLY A 47 20.12 -0.54 20.31
C GLY A 47 20.92 -0.86 21.57
N VAL A 48 21.88 -0.01 21.97
CA VAL A 48 22.81 -0.28 23.07
C VAL A 48 22.92 0.90 24.03
N THR A 49 22.99 2.13 23.52
CA THR A 49 23.13 3.33 24.36
C THR A 49 21.80 3.62 25.03
N ALA A 50 21.75 3.73 26.36
CA ALA A 50 20.49 3.94 27.08
C ALA A 50 19.84 5.29 26.70
N TYR A 51 18.53 5.29 26.48
CA TYR A 51 17.75 6.48 26.15
C TYR A 51 16.69 6.73 27.23
N THR A 52 16.51 7.99 27.62
CA THR A 52 15.44 8.38 28.56
C THR A 52 14.47 9.28 27.82
N PRO A 53 13.26 8.80 27.50
CA PRO A 53 12.30 9.62 26.78
C PRO A 53 11.90 10.87 27.54
N THR A 54 11.70 11.96 26.81
CA THR A 54 11.26 13.24 27.35
C THR A 54 9.98 13.70 26.64
N GLY A 55 8.95 14.01 27.42
CA GLY A 55 7.65 14.40 26.86
C GLY A 55 6.81 13.20 26.45
N ASP A 56 5.94 13.40 25.47
CA ASP A 56 5.03 12.38 24.98
C ASP A 56 5.76 11.43 24.02
N VAL A 57 5.70 10.13 24.32
CA VAL A 57 6.22 9.10 23.43
C VAL A 57 5.14 8.71 22.42
N VAL A 58 5.44 8.88 21.14
CA VAL A 58 4.55 8.55 20.02
C VAL A 58 5.27 7.71 18.98
N ARG A 59 4.52 7.09 18.07
CA ARG A 59 5.13 6.61 16.83
C ARG A 59 5.61 7.81 16.03
N CYS A 60 6.79 7.71 15.44
CA CYS A 60 7.40 8.84 14.73
C CYS A 60 6.53 9.42 13.60
N ASP A 61 5.66 8.60 12.99
CA ASP A 61 4.69 9.04 11.99
C ASP A 61 3.38 9.60 12.58
N ALA A 62 3.08 9.31 13.85
CA ALA A 62 1.90 9.80 14.55
C ALA A 62 2.06 11.24 15.07
N ALA A 63 3.28 11.80 15.10
CA ALA A 63 3.53 13.19 15.45
C ALA A 63 3.01 14.18 14.37
N GLN A 64 2.75 13.71 13.14
CA GLN A 64 2.07 14.51 12.14
C GLN A 64 0.56 14.35 12.28
N ALA A 65 -0.17 15.47 12.33
CA ALA A 65 -1.61 15.44 12.19
C ALA A 65 -1.98 14.64 10.92
N PRO A 66 -2.90 13.67 10.99
CA PRO A 66 -3.32 12.92 9.81
C PRO A 66 -3.74 13.91 8.72
N VAL A 67 -3.07 13.85 7.57
CA VAL A 67 -3.54 14.59 6.40
C VAL A 67 -4.95 14.06 6.10
N ALA A 68 -5.91 14.95 5.89
CA ALA A 68 -7.26 14.53 5.55
C ALA A 68 -7.20 13.62 4.31
N ASN A 69 -7.82 12.45 4.38
CA ASN A 69 -7.85 11.53 3.26
C ASN A 69 -8.47 12.25 2.05
N PRO A 70 -7.82 12.21 0.88
CA PRO A 70 -8.37 12.83 -0.31
C PRO A 70 -9.70 12.16 -0.66
N GLN A 71 -10.68 12.95 -1.11
CA GLN A 71 -11.91 12.41 -1.66
C GLN A 71 -11.61 11.80 -3.03
N LEU A 72 -12.04 10.57 -3.26
CA LEU A 72 -11.84 9.87 -4.52
C LEU A 72 -13.14 9.81 -5.33
N THR A 73 -13.08 10.25 -6.57
CA THR A 73 -14.10 9.98 -7.58
C THR A 73 -13.77 8.66 -8.27
N SER A 74 -14.79 7.83 -8.50
CA SER A 74 -14.66 6.54 -9.17
C SER A 74 -15.47 6.52 -10.46
N THR A 75 -14.93 5.88 -11.50
CA THR A 75 -15.64 5.64 -12.76
C THR A 75 -15.57 4.16 -13.13
N ALA A 76 -16.61 3.70 -13.82
CA ALA A 76 -16.66 2.39 -14.45
C ALA A 76 -17.28 2.55 -15.84
N GLN A 77 -16.56 2.09 -16.87
CA GLN A 77 -17.01 2.18 -18.25
C GLN A 77 -16.79 0.86 -18.96
N ARG A 78 -17.86 0.31 -19.50
CA ARG A 78 -17.81 -0.86 -20.38
C ARG A 78 -17.82 -0.41 -21.83
N GLN A 79 -16.97 -1.00 -22.66
CA GLN A 79 -16.94 -0.78 -24.09
C GLN A 79 -17.23 -2.09 -24.81
N THR A 80 -18.24 -2.05 -25.69
CA THR A 80 -18.57 -3.15 -26.59
C THR A 80 -18.34 -2.73 -28.03
N GLY A 81 -17.80 -3.63 -28.84
CA GLY A 81 -17.43 -3.36 -30.22
C GLY A 81 -16.36 -2.28 -30.36
N ALA A 82 -16.38 -1.59 -31.51
CA ALA A 82 -15.42 -0.55 -31.83
C ALA A 82 -15.68 0.73 -31.00
N GLY A 83 -14.63 1.33 -30.48
CA GLY A 83 -14.69 2.56 -29.69
C GLY A 83 -13.45 2.73 -28.81
N ALA A 84 -13.40 3.80 -28.02
CA ALA A 84 -12.29 4.05 -27.12
C ALA A 84 -12.79 4.46 -25.73
N VAL A 85 -12.08 3.97 -24.70
CA VAL A 85 -12.18 4.46 -23.33
C VAL A 85 -10.87 5.15 -23.01
N THR A 86 -10.92 6.42 -22.63
CA THR A 86 -9.74 7.20 -22.28
C THR A 86 -9.78 7.54 -20.80
N ILE A 87 -8.72 7.19 -20.08
CA ILE A 87 -8.48 7.66 -18.71
C ILE A 87 -7.34 8.66 -18.78
N ALA A 88 -7.68 9.95 -18.64
CA ALA A 88 -6.68 11.02 -18.63
C ALA A 88 -5.64 10.81 -17.53
N ALA A 89 -4.44 11.36 -17.72
CA ALA A 89 -3.40 11.42 -16.70
C ALA A 89 -3.94 11.94 -15.35
N GLY A 90 -3.31 11.54 -14.26
CA GLY A 90 -3.69 11.90 -12.89
C GLY A 90 -4.63 10.91 -12.20
N ALA A 91 -4.90 9.75 -12.81
CA ALA A 91 -5.66 8.69 -12.13
C ALA A 91 -4.86 8.09 -10.97
N ARG A 92 -5.56 7.66 -9.91
CA ARG A 92 -5.02 6.93 -8.76
C ARG A 92 -4.92 5.44 -9.01
N SER A 93 -5.93 4.90 -9.67
CA SER A 93 -5.91 3.53 -10.13
C SER A 93 -6.63 3.41 -11.46
N VAL A 94 -6.21 2.42 -12.23
CA VAL A 94 -6.89 1.97 -13.45
C VAL A 94 -6.91 0.44 -13.42
N THR A 95 -8.06 -0.16 -13.67
CA THR A 95 -8.18 -1.60 -13.84
C THR A 95 -8.91 -1.89 -15.13
N LEU A 96 -8.35 -2.80 -15.93
CA LEU A 96 -8.95 -3.32 -17.16
C LEU A 96 -9.28 -4.80 -17.00
N VAL A 97 -10.44 -5.21 -17.49
CA VAL A 97 -10.79 -6.61 -17.73
C VAL A 97 -11.29 -6.77 -19.16
N VAL A 98 -10.67 -7.65 -19.94
CA VAL A 98 -11.08 -7.97 -21.32
C VAL A 98 -11.89 -9.26 -21.31
N TYR A 99 -13.18 -9.18 -21.63
CA TYR A 99 -14.06 -10.33 -21.72
C TYR A 99 -14.02 -11.00 -23.10
N ALA A 100 -13.95 -10.21 -24.17
CA ALA A 100 -13.92 -10.72 -25.54
C ALA A 100 -13.16 -9.80 -26.50
N GLY A 101 -12.78 -10.36 -27.65
CA GLY A 101 -12.08 -9.67 -28.74
C GLY A 101 -10.62 -9.42 -28.45
N ALA A 102 -10.04 -8.46 -29.19
CA ALA A 102 -8.63 -8.10 -29.13
C ALA A 102 -8.44 -6.58 -29.07
N PRO A 103 -8.90 -5.90 -28.00
CA PRO A 103 -8.68 -4.46 -27.86
C PRO A 103 -7.18 -4.15 -27.72
N THR A 104 -6.81 -2.89 -27.98
CA THR A 104 -5.44 -2.41 -27.78
C THR A 104 -5.37 -1.42 -26.61
N LEU A 105 -4.28 -1.46 -25.86
CA LEU A 105 -3.95 -0.49 -24.81
C LEU A 105 -2.77 0.38 -25.25
N GLY A 106 -2.94 1.70 -25.23
CA GLY A 106 -1.87 2.69 -25.31
C GLY A 106 -1.69 3.42 -23.98
N ILE A 107 -0.45 3.71 -23.59
CA ILE A 107 -0.10 4.46 -22.38
C ILE A 107 0.90 5.56 -22.77
N GLY A 108 0.64 6.81 -22.39
CA GLY A 108 1.59 7.93 -22.55
C GLY A 108 2.00 8.21 -24.00
N GLY A 109 1.16 7.87 -24.97
CA GLY A 109 1.49 7.97 -26.40
C GLY A 109 2.46 6.90 -26.92
N GLY A 110 2.80 5.91 -26.10
CA GLY A 110 3.61 4.75 -26.49
C GLY A 110 2.90 3.84 -27.49
N ALA A 111 3.65 2.86 -28.03
CA ALA A 111 3.11 1.88 -28.97
C ALA A 111 1.97 1.07 -28.34
N ALA A 112 0.84 0.98 -29.04
CA ALA A 112 -0.32 0.25 -28.55
C ALA A 112 -0.07 -1.27 -28.51
N VAL A 113 -0.47 -1.91 -27.42
CA VAL A 113 -0.32 -3.35 -27.19
C VAL A 113 -1.67 -4.04 -27.33
N THR A 114 -1.76 -5.07 -28.17
CA THR A 114 -2.96 -5.89 -28.32
C THR A 114 -3.13 -6.82 -27.13
N LEU A 115 -4.34 -6.87 -26.58
CA LEU A 115 -4.70 -7.68 -25.43
C LEU A 115 -5.63 -8.81 -25.84
N ALA A 116 -5.45 -10.00 -25.25
CA ALA A 116 -6.33 -11.14 -25.52
C ALA A 116 -7.53 -11.16 -24.55
N ALA A 117 -8.62 -11.81 -24.95
CA ALA A 117 -9.72 -12.13 -24.04
C ALA A 117 -9.22 -12.92 -22.81
N GLY A 118 -9.75 -12.59 -21.63
CA GLY A 118 -9.29 -13.10 -20.34
C GLY A 118 -8.16 -12.30 -19.70
N THR A 119 -7.64 -11.26 -20.36
CA THR A 119 -6.60 -10.39 -19.78
C THR A 119 -7.19 -9.48 -18.71
N SER A 120 -6.52 -9.39 -17.55
CA SER A 120 -6.76 -8.37 -16.53
C SER A 120 -5.48 -7.63 -16.18
N LEU A 121 -5.53 -6.31 -16.12
CA LEU A 121 -4.40 -5.46 -15.78
C LEU A 121 -4.83 -4.43 -14.73
N SER A 122 -3.94 -4.10 -13.80
CA SER A 122 -4.20 -3.08 -12.79
C SER A 122 -2.96 -2.22 -12.59
N TRP A 123 -3.18 -0.92 -12.45
CA TRP A 123 -2.19 0.08 -12.07
C TRP A 123 -2.73 0.86 -10.89
N GLY A 124 -1.83 1.21 -9.97
CA GLY A 124 -2.17 1.96 -8.78
C GLY A 124 -0.94 2.61 -8.17
N VAL A 125 -1.18 3.57 -7.30
CA VAL A 125 -0.19 4.24 -6.45
C VAL A 125 -0.66 4.13 -5.00
N ASP A 126 0.28 4.08 -4.06
CA ASP A 126 -0.01 3.64 -2.68
C ASP A 126 -0.49 4.78 -1.78
N ARG A 127 0.11 5.98 -1.87
CA ARG A 127 -0.27 7.10 -0.99
C ARG A 127 -0.57 8.38 -1.74
N GLY A 128 -1.70 8.99 -1.38
CA GLY A 128 -1.87 10.43 -1.56
C GLY A 128 -0.94 11.17 -0.63
N GLY A 129 0.28 11.45 -1.08
CA GLY A 129 1.16 12.43 -0.45
C GLY A 129 0.63 13.86 -0.62
N PRO A 130 1.29 14.87 -0.03
CA PRO A 130 0.87 16.27 -0.11
C PRO A 130 0.77 16.82 -1.54
N ASP A 131 1.54 16.26 -2.48
CA ASP A 131 1.46 16.56 -3.92
C ASP A 131 0.60 15.54 -4.72
N GLY A 132 0.14 14.49 -4.03
CA GLY A 132 -0.64 13.39 -4.55
C GLY A 132 0.08 12.53 -5.58
N GLU A 133 0.54 11.32 -5.20
CA GLU A 133 1.04 10.37 -6.21
C GLU A 133 -0.03 10.07 -7.25
N GLN A 134 0.28 10.09 -8.52
CA GLN A 134 -0.73 9.83 -9.54
C GLN A 134 -0.08 9.18 -10.75
N LEU A 135 -0.87 8.38 -11.47
CA LEU A 135 -0.43 7.83 -12.75
C LEU A 135 -0.23 8.99 -13.72
N ALA A 136 1.02 9.22 -14.09
CA ALA A 136 1.44 10.39 -14.86
C ALA A 136 0.90 10.38 -16.31
N ASP A 137 0.63 9.19 -16.84
CA ASP A 137 0.27 9.00 -18.24
C ASP A 137 -1.23 8.81 -18.44
N GLU A 138 -1.70 9.19 -19.63
CA GLU A 138 -3.02 8.83 -20.13
C GLU A 138 -3.05 7.36 -20.57
N PHE A 139 -4.17 6.69 -20.30
CA PHE A 139 -4.48 5.35 -20.78
C PHE A 139 -5.58 5.42 -21.84
N VAL A 140 -5.34 4.80 -22.99
CA VAL A 140 -6.33 4.71 -24.07
C VAL A 140 -6.57 3.23 -24.40
N PHE A 141 -7.80 2.78 -24.16
CA PHE A 141 -8.26 1.43 -24.45
C PHE A 141 -9.14 1.46 -25.70
N THR A 142 -8.67 0.90 -26.81
CA THR A 142 -9.37 0.93 -28.09
C THR A 142 -9.94 -0.45 -28.41
N GLY A 143 -11.27 -0.53 -28.47
CA GLY A 143 -12.00 -1.70 -28.93
C GLY A 143 -12.07 -1.79 -30.45
N VAL A 144 -12.19 -3.02 -30.94
CA VAL A 144 -12.50 -3.36 -32.33
C VAL A 144 -13.85 -4.09 -32.40
N ALA A 145 -14.33 -4.38 -33.60
CA ALA A 145 -15.54 -5.21 -33.73
C ALA A 145 -15.37 -6.54 -32.96
N GLY A 146 -16.36 -6.88 -32.12
CA GLY A 146 -16.30 -8.07 -31.25
C GLY A 146 -15.54 -7.88 -29.94
N SER A 147 -14.97 -6.71 -29.65
CA SER A 147 -14.43 -6.39 -28.33
C SER A 147 -15.52 -6.27 -27.27
N ASP A 148 -15.19 -6.67 -26.05
CA ASP A 148 -15.98 -6.42 -24.85
C ASP A 148 -15.03 -6.32 -23.66
N PHE A 149 -14.94 -5.14 -23.05
CA PHE A 149 -14.05 -4.90 -21.92
C PHE A 149 -14.63 -3.87 -20.95
N LEU A 150 -14.22 -3.96 -19.69
CA LEU A 150 -14.56 -3.04 -18.62
C LEU A 150 -13.30 -2.34 -18.12
N VAL A 151 -13.36 -1.02 -17.99
CA VAL A 151 -12.34 -0.19 -17.36
C VAL A 151 -12.95 0.43 -16.12
N THR A 152 -12.26 0.34 -14.99
CA THR A 152 -12.56 1.14 -13.80
C THR A 152 -11.38 2.04 -13.48
N SER A 153 -11.65 3.21 -12.91
CA SER A 153 -10.59 4.10 -12.46
C SER A 153 -11.00 4.89 -11.23
N THR A 154 -10.02 5.34 -10.46
CA THR A 154 -10.20 6.29 -9.37
C THR A 154 -9.32 7.52 -9.58
N ARG A 155 -9.72 8.66 -9.04
CA ARG A 155 -8.98 9.93 -9.09
C ARG A 155 -9.34 10.76 -7.86
N GLU A 156 -8.44 11.62 -7.41
CA GLU A 156 -8.81 12.67 -6.44
C GLU A 156 -9.82 13.66 -7.04
N ALA A 157 -10.75 14.12 -6.21
CA ALA A 157 -11.81 15.04 -6.60
C ALA A 157 -11.30 16.47 -6.85
#